data_AF-A0A3Q0IKP7-F1
#
_entry.id   AF-A0A3Q0IKP7-F1
#
_cell.length_a   1.000
_cell.length_b   1.000
_cell.length_c   1.000
_cell.angle_alpha   90.00
_cell.angle_beta   90.00
_cell.angle_gamma   90.00
#
_symmetry.space_group_name_H-M   'P 1'
#
loop_
_entity.id
_entity.type
_entity.pdbx_description
1 polymer ?
#
loop_
_entity_poly.entity_id
_entity_poly.type
_entity_poly.pdbx_seq_one_letter_code
_entity_poly.pdbx_strand_id
1 'polypeptide(L)'
;MCKGQDECLEPFKSLVSKKQLLTCAINKKNNNVILKVISFLAKTLKPTIMNEIFLSETKAFDIYVNFLIAKGDLVKAIELYDILGFNREAGMLRFTNCVNSKSNQLVNLKSISNSYFLMDPDKVYIDNLIKLQEWQNSVDKKLYQSTGVVSLAYAINSQPNDPKISIDNFCKMLNISDKLFHWVFLKEKSKIQHWPVISCNQCSTK
;
A
#
# COMPACT_ATOMS: atom_id res chain seq x y z
N MET A 1 22.03 -28.62 -24.51
CA MET A 1 23.27 -28.23 -23.79
C MET A 1 23.28 -26.74 -23.60
N CYS A 2 23.31 -26.24 -22.37
CA CYS A 2 23.69 -24.85 -22.07
C CYS A 2 24.60 -24.89 -20.83
N LYS A 3 25.92 -24.93 -21.05
CA LYS A 3 26.94 -24.77 -20.02
C LYS A 3 27.67 -23.45 -20.29
N GLY A 4 27.54 -22.50 -19.37
CA GLY A 4 28.64 -21.63 -18.94
C GLY A 4 29.31 -20.65 -19.91
N GLN A 5 28.82 -20.44 -21.13
CA GLN A 5 29.29 -19.33 -21.97
C GLN A 5 28.35 -18.15 -21.77
N ASP A 6 28.90 -16.95 -21.65
CA ASP A 6 28.15 -15.70 -21.72
C ASP A 6 27.13 -15.80 -22.84
N GLU A 7 25.87 -15.99 -22.47
CA GLU A 7 24.79 -16.32 -23.40
C GLU A 7 24.60 -15.09 -24.30
N CYS A 8 25.29 -15.05 -25.44
CA CYS A 8 25.06 -14.05 -26.46
C CYS A 8 23.59 -14.13 -26.86
N LEU A 9 22.80 -13.14 -26.43
CA LEU A 9 21.37 -12.98 -26.74
C LEU A 9 21.18 -12.36 -28.15
N GLU A 10 22.27 -11.92 -28.77
CA GLU A 10 22.34 -11.30 -30.11
C GLU A 10 21.87 -12.15 -31.31
N PRO A 11 21.96 -13.50 -31.34
CA PRO A 11 21.50 -14.28 -32.48
C PRO A 11 19.97 -14.43 -32.54
N PHE A 12 19.24 -14.11 -31.46
CA PHE A 12 17.78 -14.21 -31.40
C PHE A 12 17.11 -12.98 -32.06
N LYS A 13 17.10 -12.96 -33.39
CA LYS A 13 16.58 -11.82 -34.18
C LYS A 13 15.07 -11.87 -34.43
N SER A 14 14.49 -13.07 -34.56
CA SER A 14 13.05 -13.22 -34.84
C SER A 14 12.21 -13.28 -33.57
N LEU A 15 10.96 -12.81 -33.64
CA LEU A 15 10.02 -12.87 -32.51
C LEU A 15 9.80 -14.32 -32.02
N VAL A 16 9.70 -15.28 -32.96
CA VAL A 16 9.53 -16.70 -32.64
C VAL A 16 10.72 -17.22 -31.83
N SER A 17 11.95 -16.91 -32.26
CA SER A 17 13.17 -17.33 -31.55
C SER A 17 13.25 -16.70 -30.15
N LYS A 18 12.81 -15.45 -30.00
CA LYS A 18 12.74 -14.73 -28.72
C LYS A 18 11.71 -15.34 -27.76
N LYS A 19 10.52 -15.73 -28.25
CA LYS A 19 9.51 -16.43 -27.44
C LYS A 19 10.01 -17.81 -27.00
N GLN A 20 10.61 -18.58 -27.91
CA GLN A 20 11.21 -19.88 -27.58
C GLN A 20 12.33 -19.77 -26.53
N LEU A 21 13.16 -18.72 -26.61
CA LEU A 21 14.19 -18.45 -25.62
C LEU A 21 13.58 -18.22 -24.22
N LEU A 22 12.49 -17.46 -24.14
CA LEU A 22 11.77 -17.25 -22.89
C LEU A 22 11.19 -18.55 -22.34
N THR A 23 10.52 -19.35 -23.17
CA THR A 23 9.98 -20.66 -22.76
C THR A 23 11.10 -21.58 -22.23
N CYS A 24 12.24 -21.63 -22.91
CA CYS A 24 13.42 -22.37 -22.46
C CYS A 24 13.94 -21.87 -21.11
N ALA A 25 13.99 -20.55 -20.89
CA ALA A 25 14.41 -19.96 -19.62
C ALA A 25 13.43 -20.30 -18.48
N ILE A 26 12.12 -20.26 -18.75
CA ILE A 26 11.07 -20.62 -17.79
C ILE A 26 11.19 -22.09 -17.39
N ASN A 27 11.42 -22.98 -18.36
CA ASN A 27 11.61 -24.41 -18.13
C ASN A 27 12.84 -24.74 -17.28
N LYS A 28 13.92 -23.94 -17.38
CA LYS A 28 15.10 -24.06 -16.51
C LYS A 28 14.82 -23.65 -15.05
N LYS A 29 13.67 -23.04 -14.75
CA LYS A 29 13.24 -22.59 -13.41
C LYS A 29 14.28 -21.73 -12.67
N ASN A 30 15.14 -21.01 -13.40
CA ASN A 30 16.16 -20.14 -12.83
C ASN A 30 15.76 -18.67 -13.04
N ASN A 31 15.41 -17.99 -11.95
CA ASN A 31 14.93 -16.60 -12.00
C ASN A 31 15.96 -15.63 -12.58
N ASN A 32 17.27 -15.87 -12.39
CA ASN A 32 18.31 -15.02 -12.94
C ASN A 32 18.41 -15.14 -14.47
N VAL A 33 18.21 -16.35 -15.00
CA VAL A 33 18.19 -16.59 -16.45
C VAL A 33 16.94 -15.97 -17.06
N ILE A 34 15.77 -16.19 -16.43
CA ILE A 34 14.50 -15.60 -16.85
C ILE A 34 14.61 -14.07 -16.89
N LEU A 35 15.14 -13.46 -15.84
CA LEU A 35 15.31 -12.01 -15.75
C LEU A 35 16.24 -11.45 -16.83
N LYS A 36 17.37 -12.12 -17.11
CA LYS A 36 18.31 -11.73 -18.18
C LYS A 36 17.61 -11.73 -19.54
N VAL A 37 16.88 -12.81 -19.85
CA VAL A 37 16.13 -12.94 -21.10
C VAL A 37 15.06 -11.87 -21.20
N ILE A 38 14.23 -11.68 -20.17
CA ILE A 38 13.17 -10.66 -20.18
C ILE A 38 13.73 -9.25 -20.31
N SER A 39 14.82 -8.93 -19.61
CA SER A 39 15.47 -7.63 -19.72
C SER A 39 15.97 -7.36 -21.14
N PHE A 40 16.42 -8.39 -21.86
CA PHE A 40 16.76 -8.30 -23.28
C PHE A 40 15.53 -8.14 -24.18
N LEU A 41 14.45 -8.88 -23.90
CA LEU A 41 13.20 -8.76 -24.64
C LEU A 41 12.59 -7.36 -24.48
N ALA A 42 12.52 -6.84 -23.26
CA ALA A 42 12.00 -5.51 -22.96
C ALA A 42 12.78 -4.38 -23.66
N LYS A 43 14.08 -4.57 -23.92
CA LYS A 43 14.92 -3.62 -24.67
C LYS A 43 14.77 -3.73 -26.18
N THR A 44 14.35 -4.88 -26.70
CA THR A 44 14.43 -5.18 -28.14
C THR A 44 13.07 -5.41 -28.81
N LEU A 45 12.00 -5.49 -28.04
CA LEU A 45 10.63 -5.64 -28.53
C LEU A 45 9.84 -4.34 -28.36
N LYS A 46 8.82 -4.17 -29.20
CA LYS A 46 7.84 -3.09 -29.03
C LYS A 46 7.04 -3.31 -27.73
N PRO A 47 6.61 -2.25 -27.03
CA PRO A 47 5.87 -2.37 -25.77
C PRO A 47 4.61 -3.25 -25.89
N THR A 48 3.85 -3.14 -26.98
CA THR A 48 2.65 -3.95 -27.22
C THR A 48 2.93 -5.45 -27.18
N ILE A 49 3.98 -5.88 -27.89
CA ILE A 49 4.40 -7.29 -27.94
C ILE A 49 4.92 -7.74 -26.57
N MET A 50 5.64 -6.87 -25.86
CA MET A 50 6.15 -7.20 -24.52
C MET A 50 4.99 -7.39 -23.53
N ASN A 51 3.95 -6.56 -23.61
CA ASN A 51 2.76 -6.68 -22.77
C ASN A 51 1.98 -7.97 -23.07
N GLU A 52 1.84 -8.34 -24.34
CA GLU A 52 1.25 -9.64 -24.72
C GLU A 52 2.04 -10.81 -24.11
N ILE A 53 3.38 -10.74 -24.13
CA ILE A 53 4.25 -11.75 -23.51
C ILE A 53 3.98 -11.81 -22.00
N PHE A 54 3.90 -10.67 -21.32
CA PHE A 54 3.62 -10.62 -19.88
C PHE A 54 2.24 -11.18 -19.51
N LEU A 55 1.20 -10.93 -20.33
CA LEU A 55 -0.12 -11.54 -20.13
C LEU A 55 -0.09 -13.05 -20.32
N SER A 56 0.67 -13.55 -21.30
CA SER A 56 0.78 -14.98 -21.55
C SER A 56 1.65 -15.74 -20.55
N GLU A 57 2.63 -15.07 -19.95
CA GLU A 57 3.65 -15.68 -19.08
C GLU A 57 3.76 -14.90 -17.76
N THR A 58 2.76 -15.06 -16.87
CA THR A 58 2.66 -14.32 -15.60
C THR A 58 3.91 -14.46 -14.71
N LYS A 59 4.55 -15.63 -14.72
CA LYS A 59 5.80 -15.85 -13.98
C LYS A 59 6.93 -14.93 -14.45
N ALA A 60 7.03 -14.70 -15.76
CA ALA A 60 8.01 -13.79 -16.33
C ALA A 60 7.71 -12.35 -15.91
N PHE A 61 6.44 -11.97 -15.97
CA PHE A 61 5.95 -10.67 -15.49
C PHE A 61 6.32 -10.42 -14.02
N ASP A 62 5.98 -11.35 -13.12
CA ASP A 62 6.26 -11.20 -11.68
C ASP A 62 7.76 -11.02 -11.40
N ILE A 63 8.61 -11.81 -12.05
CA ILE A 63 10.08 -11.70 -11.90
C ILE A 63 10.56 -10.33 -12.35
N TYR A 64 10.03 -9.81 -13.45
CA TYR A 64 10.45 -8.51 -13.98
C TYR A 64 9.97 -7.34 -13.13
N VAL A 65 8.72 -7.36 -12.66
CA VAL A 65 8.21 -6.33 -11.77
C VAL A 65 8.95 -6.30 -10.45
N ASN A 66 9.20 -7.47 -9.84
CA ASN A 66 9.99 -7.56 -8.62
C ASN A 66 11.41 -7.01 -8.82
N PHE A 67 12.01 -7.24 -9.98
CA PHE A 67 13.28 -6.63 -10.33
C PHE A 67 13.21 -5.09 -10.43
N LEU A 68 12.15 -4.54 -11.05
CA LEU A 68 11.95 -3.09 -11.13
C LEU A 68 11.79 -2.47 -9.73
N ILE A 69 10.99 -3.11 -8.88
CA ILE A 69 10.78 -2.69 -7.48
C ILE A 69 12.12 -2.73 -6.72
N ALA A 70 12.87 -3.83 -6.82
CA ALA A 70 14.16 -3.99 -6.15
C ALA A 70 15.21 -2.96 -6.61
N LYS A 71 15.12 -2.51 -7.87
CA LYS A 71 15.97 -1.44 -8.43
C LYS A 71 15.50 -0.03 -8.02
N GLY A 72 14.31 0.10 -7.45
CA GLY A 72 13.68 1.38 -7.10
C GLY A 72 12.94 2.07 -8.25
N ASP A 73 12.74 1.39 -9.38
CA ASP A 73 12.01 1.93 -10.54
C ASP A 73 10.49 1.71 -10.39
N LEU A 74 9.93 2.29 -9.31
CA LEU A 74 8.53 2.11 -8.93
C LEU A 74 7.56 2.67 -9.98
N VAL A 75 7.93 3.74 -10.66
CA VAL A 75 7.09 4.37 -11.70
C VAL A 75 6.82 3.36 -12.81
N LYS A 76 7.86 2.71 -13.35
CA LYS A 76 7.68 1.69 -14.39
C LYS A 76 6.95 0.45 -13.90
N ALA A 77 7.17 0.05 -12.64
CA ALA A 77 6.43 -1.07 -12.06
C ALA A 77 4.92 -0.78 -12.00
N ILE A 78 4.53 0.42 -11.53
CA ILE A 78 3.13 0.86 -11.48
C ILE A 78 2.53 0.98 -12.89
N GLU A 79 3.22 1.64 -13.82
CA GLU A 79 2.78 1.75 -15.21
C GLU A 79 2.54 0.38 -15.85
N LEU A 80 3.41 -0.60 -15.57
CA LEU A 80 3.25 -1.94 -16.13
C LEU A 80 2.02 -2.66 -15.55
N TYR A 81 1.76 -2.53 -14.25
CA TYR A 81 0.52 -3.03 -13.66
C TYR A 81 -0.71 -2.34 -14.25
N ASP A 82 -0.69 -1.01 -14.41
CA ASP A 82 -1.78 -0.22 -15.00
C ASP A 82 -2.10 -0.68 -16.42
N ILE A 83 -1.08 -0.82 -17.27
CA ILE A 83 -1.24 -1.22 -18.67
C ILE A 83 -1.83 -2.63 -18.79
N LEU A 84 -1.49 -3.53 -17.87
CA LEU A 84 -1.96 -4.90 -17.86
C LEU A 84 -3.31 -5.08 -17.13
N GLY A 85 -3.84 -4.00 -16.54
CA GLY A 85 -5.13 -4.01 -15.84
C GLY A 85 -5.09 -4.53 -14.40
N PHE A 86 -3.89 -4.68 -13.82
CA PHE A 86 -3.67 -5.08 -12.43
C PHE A 86 -3.78 -3.87 -11.49
N ASN A 87 -4.97 -3.27 -11.45
CA ASN A 87 -5.21 -2.01 -10.75
C ASN A 87 -4.97 -2.11 -9.24
N ARG A 88 -5.28 -3.25 -8.63
CA ARG A 88 -5.10 -3.41 -7.17
C ARG A 88 -3.63 -3.39 -6.79
N GLU A 89 -2.80 -4.10 -7.55
CA GLU A 89 -1.35 -4.19 -7.35
C GLU A 89 -0.67 -2.85 -7.61
N ALA A 90 -1.04 -2.16 -8.70
CA ALA A 90 -0.61 -0.79 -8.99
C ALA A 90 -0.97 0.16 -7.83
N GLY A 91 -2.23 0.11 -7.38
CA GLY A 91 -2.75 0.88 -6.28
C GLY A 91 -2.00 0.64 -4.97
N MET A 92 -1.68 -0.62 -4.67
CA MET A 92 -0.97 -1.00 -3.45
C MET A 92 0.49 -0.52 -3.45
N LEU A 93 1.19 -0.61 -4.58
CA LEU A 93 2.54 -0.06 -4.72
C LEU A 93 2.53 1.46 -4.57
N ARG A 94 1.57 2.13 -5.22
CA ARG A 94 1.42 3.57 -5.14
C ARG A 94 1.07 4.03 -3.73
N PHE A 95 0.20 3.28 -3.03
CA PHE A 95 -0.14 3.50 -1.63
C PHE A 95 1.09 3.35 -0.73
N THR A 96 1.85 2.27 -0.87
CA THR A 96 3.05 2.02 -0.06
C THR A 96 4.08 3.13 -0.24
N ASN A 97 4.32 3.55 -1.49
CA ASN A 97 5.20 4.68 -1.78
C ASN A 97 4.65 6.00 -1.20
N CYS A 98 3.34 6.22 -1.28
CA CYS A 98 2.69 7.41 -0.74
C CYS A 98 2.83 7.51 0.78
N VAL A 99 2.67 6.40 1.52
CA VAL A 99 2.80 6.41 2.99
C VAL A 99 4.22 6.72 3.44
N ASN A 100 5.22 6.31 2.64
CA ASN A 100 6.63 6.59 2.92
C ASN A 100 7.05 8.02 2.53
N SER A 101 6.25 8.73 1.72
CA SER A 101 6.50 10.12 1.35
C SER A 101 5.87 11.09 2.35
N LYS A 102 6.62 12.14 2.73
CA LYS A 102 6.13 13.19 3.65
C LYS A 102 5.38 14.32 2.95
N SER A 103 5.56 14.50 1.64
CA SER A 103 4.97 15.60 0.89
C SER A 103 3.63 15.20 0.26
N ASN A 104 2.62 16.06 0.41
CA ASN A 104 1.29 15.91 -0.21
C ASN A 104 0.61 14.55 0.00
N GLN A 105 0.99 13.81 1.05
CA GLN A 105 0.54 12.45 1.30
C GLN A 105 -0.99 12.35 1.33
N LEU A 106 -1.68 13.26 2.01
CA LEU A 106 -3.14 13.22 2.11
C LEU A 106 -3.84 13.40 0.76
N VAL A 107 -3.34 14.33 -0.08
CA VAL A 107 -3.86 14.56 -1.43
C VAL A 107 -3.66 13.32 -2.30
N ASN A 108 -2.46 12.74 -2.21
CA ASN A 108 -2.11 11.53 -2.95
C ASN A 108 -2.94 10.32 -2.49
N LEU A 109 -3.16 10.14 -1.18
CA LEU A 109 -4.01 9.07 -0.64
C LEU A 109 -5.45 9.17 -1.14
N LYS A 110 -6.03 10.37 -1.19
CA LYS A 110 -7.37 10.60 -1.77
C LYS A 110 -7.42 10.24 -3.24
N SER A 111 -6.41 10.64 -4.01
CA SER A 111 -6.29 10.27 -5.43
C SER A 111 -6.20 8.75 -5.57
N ILE A 112 -5.37 8.08 -4.76
CA ILE A 112 -5.21 6.62 -4.80
C ILE A 112 -6.51 5.90 -4.46
N SER A 113 -7.21 6.30 -3.39
CA SER A 113 -8.51 5.74 -2.98
C SER A 113 -9.55 5.81 -4.12
N ASN A 114 -9.56 6.91 -4.88
CA ASN A 114 -10.53 7.13 -5.94
C ASN A 114 -10.13 6.53 -7.29
N SER A 115 -8.83 6.43 -7.58
CA SER A 115 -8.34 5.89 -8.86
C SER A 115 -8.22 4.37 -8.87
N TYR A 116 -7.77 3.77 -7.77
CA TYR A 116 -7.41 2.35 -7.73
C TYR A 116 -8.36 1.50 -6.90
N PHE A 117 -8.93 2.07 -5.83
CA PHE A 117 -9.72 1.32 -4.86
C PHE A 117 -11.22 1.61 -4.94
N LEU A 118 -11.71 2.28 -6.00
CA LEU A 118 -13.11 2.74 -6.06
C LEU A 118 -14.15 1.63 -5.78
N MET A 119 -13.91 0.43 -6.31
CA MET A 119 -14.76 -0.76 -6.13
C MET A 119 -14.07 -1.85 -5.30
N ASP A 120 -12.92 -1.55 -4.71
CA ASP A 120 -12.14 -2.51 -3.93
C ASP A 120 -12.60 -2.49 -2.46
N PRO A 121 -12.78 -3.65 -1.79
CA PRO A 121 -13.16 -3.70 -0.39
C PRO A 121 -12.15 -2.98 0.53
N ASP A 122 -10.88 -2.88 0.13
CA ASP A 122 -9.83 -2.24 0.91
C ASP A 122 -10.00 -0.71 0.98
N LYS A 123 -10.86 -0.13 0.14
CA LYS A 123 -11.19 1.32 0.15
C LYS A 123 -11.58 1.81 1.54
N VAL A 124 -12.35 1.02 2.28
CA VAL A 124 -12.84 1.39 3.62
C VAL A 124 -11.67 1.68 4.56
N TYR A 125 -10.60 0.88 4.50
CA TYR A 125 -9.42 1.07 5.33
C TYR A 125 -8.63 2.33 4.92
N ILE A 126 -8.49 2.57 3.62
CA ILE A 126 -7.81 3.75 3.09
C ILE A 126 -8.59 5.02 3.44
N ASP A 127 -9.91 5.01 3.29
CA ASP A 127 -10.77 6.15 3.64
C ASP A 127 -10.76 6.42 5.15
N ASN A 128 -10.73 5.37 5.98
CA ASN A 128 -10.57 5.54 7.43
C ASN A 128 -9.20 6.14 7.78
N LEU A 129 -8.12 5.74 7.08
CA LEU A 129 -6.81 6.35 7.25
C LEU A 129 -6.81 7.83 6.84
N ILE A 130 -7.47 8.18 5.72
CA ILE A 130 -7.61 9.56 5.25
C ILE A 130 -8.35 10.40 6.30
N LYS A 131 -9.50 9.92 6.79
CA LYS A 131 -10.28 10.60 7.85
C LYS A 131 -9.47 10.82 9.12
N LEU A 132 -8.72 9.79 9.55
CA LEU A 132 -7.83 9.91 10.72
C LEU A 132 -6.77 10.99 10.50
N GLN A 133 -6.10 10.99 9.35
CA GLN A 133 -5.05 11.97 9.04
C GLN A 133 -5.60 13.40 8.89
N GLU A 134 -6.81 13.56 8.35
CA GLU A 134 -7.50 14.85 8.31
C GLU A 134 -7.78 15.39 9.70
N TRP A 135 -8.30 14.54 10.59
CA TRP A 135 -8.54 14.89 11.98
C TRP A 135 -7.24 15.23 12.72
N GLN A 136 -6.18 14.44 12.53
CA GLN A 136 -4.87 14.71 13.14
C GLN A 136 -4.33 16.08 12.70
N ASN A 137 -4.45 16.41 11.41
CA ASN A 137 -4.02 17.70 10.87
C ASN A 137 -4.85 18.88 11.40
N SER A 138 -6.13 18.68 11.73
CA SER A 138 -6.99 19.75 12.26
C SER A 138 -6.79 19.98 13.77
N VAL A 139 -6.34 18.97 14.51
CA VAL A 139 -6.17 19.03 15.97
C VAL A 139 -4.73 19.35 16.37
N ASP A 140 -3.76 18.50 16.00
CA ASP A 140 -2.35 18.70 16.31
C ASP A 140 -1.47 17.97 15.29
N LYS A 141 -0.62 18.73 14.58
CA LYS A 141 0.34 18.21 13.61
C LYS A 141 1.29 17.17 14.21
N LYS A 142 1.54 17.17 15.52
CA LYS A 142 2.36 16.15 16.20
C LYS A 142 1.72 14.77 16.19
N LEU A 143 0.41 14.69 16.02
CA LEU A 143 -0.33 13.42 15.91
C LEU A 143 -0.28 12.83 14.51
N TYR A 144 0.25 13.54 13.52
CA TYR A 144 0.24 13.09 12.14
C TYR A 144 0.91 11.70 12.00
N GLN A 145 0.23 10.77 11.36
CA GLN A 145 0.62 9.36 11.21
C GLN A 145 0.64 8.52 12.51
N SER A 146 0.19 9.08 13.63
CA SER A 146 -0.02 8.27 14.84
C SER A 146 -1.19 7.29 14.66
N THR A 147 -1.23 6.24 15.47
CA THR A 147 -2.32 5.27 15.41
C THR A 147 -3.63 5.87 15.91
N GLY A 148 -4.76 5.31 15.48
CA GLY A 148 -6.08 5.72 15.99
C GLY A 148 -6.19 5.62 17.52
N VAL A 149 -5.49 4.66 18.14
CA VAL A 149 -5.45 4.51 19.61
C VAL A 149 -4.71 5.67 20.28
N VAL A 150 -3.59 6.11 19.72
CA VAL A 150 -2.83 7.26 20.25
C VAL A 150 -3.65 8.54 20.07
N SER A 151 -4.31 8.70 18.93
CA SER A 151 -5.21 9.82 18.65
C SER A 151 -6.42 9.84 19.58
N LEU A 152 -6.98 8.67 19.92
CA LEU A 152 -8.06 8.54 20.91
C LEU A 152 -7.60 8.92 22.31
N ALA A 153 -6.42 8.44 22.72
CA ALA A 153 -5.84 8.77 24.02
C ALA A 153 -5.60 10.28 24.14
N TYR A 154 -5.11 10.92 23.08
CA TYR A 154 -4.99 12.37 23.02
C TYR A 154 -6.35 13.05 23.22
N ALA A 155 -7.39 12.65 22.47
CA ALA A 155 -8.72 13.23 22.60
C ALA A 155 -9.31 13.11 24.02
N ILE A 156 -9.11 11.97 24.69
CA ILE A 156 -9.57 11.71 26.07
C ILE A 156 -8.86 12.59 27.10
N ASN A 157 -7.57 12.87 26.88
CA ASN A 157 -6.76 13.70 27.77
C ASN A 157 -6.97 15.20 27.52
N SER A 158 -7.34 15.57 26.29
CA SER A 158 -7.63 16.96 25.91
C SER A 158 -9.01 17.43 26.36
N GLN A 159 -9.99 16.55 26.54
CA GLN A 159 -11.24 16.91 27.22
C GLN A 159 -11.03 16.91 28.75
N PRO A 160 -11.43 17.99 29.47
CA PRO A 160 -12.40 19.03 29.10
C PRO A 160 -11.82 20.34 28.52
N ASN A 161 -10.50 20.43 28.32
CA ASN A 161 -9.81 21.69 28.03
C ASN A 161 -9.99 22.19 26.58
N ASP A 162 -10.34 21.31 25.63
CA ASP A 162 -10.59 21.70 24.24
C ASP A 162 -11.98 21.25 23.75
N PRO A 163 -12.97 22.17 23.68
CA PRO A 163 -14.32 21.85 23.22
C PRO A 163 -14.39 21.54 21.71
N LYS A 164 -13.31 21.80 20.93
CA LYS A 164 -13.26 21.43 19.51
C LYS A 164 -13.10 19.93 19.30
N ILE A 165 -12.63 19.21 20.32
CA ILE A 165 -12.40 17.78 20.25
C ILE A 165 -13.61 17.05 20.84
N SER A 166 -14.46 16.50 19.96
CA SER A 166 -15.56 15.62 20.35
C SER A 166 -15.14 14.16 20.23
N ILE A 167 -15.07 13.47 21.38
CA ILE A 167 -14.73 12.04 21.46
C ILE A 167 -15.80 11.20 20.74
N ASP A 168 -17.08 11.52 20.92
CA ASP A 168 -18.18 10.80 20.27
C ASP A 168 -18.10 10.87 18.76
N ASN A 169 -17.81 12.06 18.21
CA ASN A 169 -17.63 12.25 16.78
C ASN A 169 -16.41 11.48 16.27
N PHE A 170 -15.31 11.46 17.03
CA PHE A 170 -14.11 10.69 16.68
C PHE A 170 -14.38 9.17 16.65
N CYS A 171 -15.06 8.64 17.68
CA CYS A 171 -15.44 7.23 17.74
C CYS A 171 -16.38 6.84 16.59
N LYS A 172 -17.38 7.67 16.27
CA LYS A 172 -18.28 7.45 15.12
C LYS A 172 -17.55 7.51 13.79
N MET A 173 -16.65 8.49 13.61
CA MET A 173 -15.90 8.68 12.37
C MET A 173 -15.04 7.46 12.01
N LEU A 174 -14.41 6.84 13.01
CA LEU A 174 -13.49 5.71 12.82
C LEU A 174 -14.13 4.35 13.16
N ASN A 175 -15.42 4.33 13.49
CA ASN A 175 -16.15 3.13 13.91
C ASN A 175 -15.45 2.36 15.05
N ILE A 176 -15.04 3.09 16.09
CA ILE A 176 -14.35 2.51 17.26
C ILE A 176 -15.35 1.73 18.11
N SER A 177 -15.05 0.45 18.35
CA SER A 177 -15.88 -0.39 19.22
C SER A 177 -15.86 0.12 20.66
N ASP A 178 -16.99 -0.03 21.36
CA ASP A 178 -17.11 0.34 22.78
C ASP A 178 -16.02 -0.31 23.64
N LYS A 179 -15.71 -1.59 23.38
CA LYS A 179 -14.67 -2.31 24.13
C LYS A 179 -13.30 -1.62 24.02
N LEU A 180 -12.91 -1.24 22.80
CA LEU A 180 -11.66 -0.53 22.56
C LEU A 180 -11.67 0.85 23.22
N PHE A 181 -12.79 1.57 23.09
CA PHE A 181 -12.96 2.87 23.76
C PHE A 181 -12.78 2.75 25.27
N HIS A 182 -13.52 1.86 25.93
CA HIS A 182 -13.45 1.65 27.37
C HIS A 182 -12.05 1.28 27.84
N TRP A 183 -11.35 0.41 27.09
CA TRP A 183 -9.98 0.01 27.45
C TRP A 183 -9.00 1.19 27.40
N VAL A 184 -9.05 2.00 26.34
CA VAL A 184 -8.19 3.19 26.22
C VAL A 184 -8.57 4.23 27.29
N PHE A 185 -9.86 4.46 27.50
CA PHE A 185 -10.36 5.39 28.50
C PHE A 185 -9.89 5.04 29.91
N LEU A 186 -10.06 3.79 30.33
CA LEU A 186 -9.60 3.30 31.63
C LEU A 186 -8.09 3.49 31.78
N LYS A 187 -7.32 3.13 30.74
CA LYS A 187 -5.86 3.25 30.74
C LYS A 187 -5.38 4.70 30.88
N GLU A 188 -6.04 5.65 30.21
CA GLU A 188 -5.65 7.06 30.29
C GLU A 188 -6.09 7.70 31.62
N LYS A 189 -7.31 7.42 32.09
CA LYS A 189 -7.78 7.95 33.39
C LYS A 189 -7.05 7.33 34.58
N SER A 190 -6.60 6.07 34.49
CA SER A 190 -5.79 5.43 35.54
C SER A 190 -4.42 6.10 35.68
N LYS A 191 -3.80 6.54 34.58
CA LYS A 191 -2.51 7.27 34.62
C LYS A 191 -2.63 8.59 35.39
N ILE A 192 -3.77 9.25 35.28
CA ILE A 192 -4.07 10.53 35.95
C ILE A 192 -4.68 10.30 37.35
N GLN A 193 -4.82 9.03 37.78
CA GLN A 193 -5.41 8.66 39.07
C GLN A 193 -6.82 9.26 39.27
N HIS A 194 -7.60 9.40 38.20
CA HIS A 194 -8.94 9.99 38.23
C HIS A 194 -9.98 8.92 38.62
N TRP A 195 -9.85 8.38 39.84
CA TRP A 195 -10.66 7.28 40.37
C TRP A 195 -12.18 7.50 40.36
N PRO A 196 -12.73 8.71 40.65
CA PRO A 196 -14.17 8.92 40.69
C PRO A 196 -14.89 8.57 39.38
N VAL A 197 -14.24 8.85 38.25
CA VAL A 197 -14.76 8.54 36.91
C VAL A 197 -14.62 7.06 36.56
N ILE A 198 -13.62 6.39 37.14
CA ILE A 198 -13.38 4.95 36.95
C ILE A 198 -14.35 4.11 37.80
N SER A 199 -14.67 4.56 39.01
CA SER A 199 -15.59 3.88 39.93
C SER A 199 -17.07 4.02 39.55
N CYS A 200 -17.40 4.98 38.68
CA CYS A 200 -18.73 5.12 38.14
C CYS A 200 -18.94 4.09 37.03
N ASN A 201 -19.57 2.96 37.34
CA ASN A 201 -20.02 1.92 36.39
C ASN A 201 -21.09 2.41 35.38
N GLN A 202 -21.16 3.71 35.08
CA GLN A 202 -22.20 4.33 34.23
C GLN A 202 -21.72 4.80 32.85
N CYS A 203 -20.56 4.34 32.37
CA CYS A 203 -20.26 4.45 30.93
C CYS A 203 -20.97 3.36 30.08
N SER A 204 -21.81 2.53 30.69
CA SER A 204 -22.69 1.59 30.00
C SER A 204 -24.09 2.17 29.80
N THR A 205 -24.23 3.20 28.95
CA THR A 205 -25.41 3.51 28.13
C THR A 205 -25.30 4.92 27.58
N LYS A 206 -24.83 5.05 26.33
CA LYS A 206 -25.42 5.88 25.26
C LYS A 206 -24.61 5.76 23.98
#